data_AF-A0A1F6AIH0-F1
#
_entry.id   AF-A0A1F6AIH0-F1
#
_cell.length_a   1.000
_cell.length_b   1.000
_cell.length_c   1.000
_cell.angle_alpha   90.00
_cell.angle_beta   90.00
_cell.angle_gamma   90.00
#
_symmetry.space_group_name_H-M   'P 1'
#
loop_
_entity.id
_entity.type
_entity.pdbx_description
1 polymer ?
#
loop_
_entity_poly.entity_id
_entity_poly.type
_entity_poly.pdbx_seq_one_letter_code
_entity_poly.pdbx_strand_id
1 'polypeptide(L)'
;MNLLAKYGGYNHLANILVFITPLVTVLLQKVRRPINILVALCFLLLLIFTGARGAWIVVGAYIAIFSLIQNNTKLTKVLYMATSVSLFVVALAPFFINKGSLFRPYSTESRLEYWRQALEAVKEKPMFGSGPGTFSLVSKRLQISSQFSSWFAHSQPLEIAVEMGILGLLAFGWLAVCYVRIMLRALHKKHFSSDQWTTPLFWGLVLIFIYSFFEFVLSYFVIWLLFWAALGVCLSRFVPELKKKSTEYSLGISIGIICLFYLLWTSSNVVALLTDRHDLPLLIAPFDIVRAKAYLVITPPSLQDERIKRAILYFNKRDPDVLYELAKNYAGIDQLQNAARLYEKAVQSDPKNKDIKNTFFEFLLTHQMINEIRDELVLLGSSGLNEEWTPKFYIIGLEYINKGNLEKAVPFWQAAASLSPSWGHMWIEYASLLLAVGQRQEARQLLQICQKDTYAGSHCREALYYFDKDEFPPIGFYKNVIRGLHRLGNS
;
A
#
# COMPACT_ATOMS: atom_id res chain seq x y z
N MET A 1 -1.75 17.94 -3.98
CA MET A 1 -2.97 17.11 -3.87
C MET A 1 -4.00 17.65 -4.83
N ASN A 2 -4.31 16.93 -5.91
CA ASN A 2 -5.26 17.38 -6.92
C ASN A 2 -6.70 17.09 -6.48
N LEU A 3 -7.51 18.12 -6.33
CA LEU A 3 -8.95 18.00 -5.98
C LEU A 3 -9.80 17.40 -7.12
N LEU A 4 -9.28 17.34 -8.35
CA LEU A 4 -10.07 17.06 -9.57
C LEU A 4 -9.45 16.03 -10.53
N ALA A 5 -8.28 15.46 -10.25
CA ALA A 5 -7.61 14.58 -11.21
C ALA A 5 -8.20 13.16 -11.20
N LYS A 6 -8.66 12.70 -12.38
CA LYS A 6 -9.11 11.31 -12.65
C LYS A 6 -7.98 10.27 -12.55
N TYR A 7 -6.73 10.71 -12.69
CA TYR A 7 -5.53 9.87 -12.65
C TYR A 7 -4.65 10.23 -11.45
N GLY A 8 -4.44 9.27 -10.56
CA GLY A 8 -3.35 9.29 -9.58
C GLY A 8 -3.63 9.99 -8.26
N GLY A 9 -4.88 10.32 -7.91
CA GLY A 9 -5.18 10.95 -6.62
C GLY A 9 -6.58 10.70 -6.11
N TYR A 10 -6.70 10.62 -4.80
CA TYR A 10 -7.97 10.58 -4.08
C TYR A 10 -8.76 11.86 -4.28
N ASN A 11 -10.06 11.74 -4.51
CA ASN A 11 -10.91 12.91 -4.64
C ASN A 11 -11.39 13.39 -3.25
N HIS A 12 -10.57 14.21 -2.60
CA HIS A 12 -10.89 14.78 -1.28
C HIS A 12 -12.13 15.68 -1.30
N LEU A 13 -12.55 16.18 -2.47
CA LEU A 13 -13.80 16.92 -2.61
C LEU A 13 -14.99 16.04 -2.22
N ALA A 14 -14.97 14.75 -2.55
CA ALA A 14 -16.04 13.82 -2.18
C ALA A 14 -16.27 13.77 -0.66
N ASN A 15 -15.18 13.77 0.12
CA ASN A 15 -15.26 13.77 1.59
C ASN A 15 -15.98 15.03 2.09
N ILE A 16 -15.64 16.20 1.54
CA ILE A 16 -16.30 17.47 1.91
C ILE A 16 -17.77 17.44 1.50
N LEU A 17 -18.09 16.97 0.30
CA LEU A 17 -19.46 16.91 -0.20
C LEU A 17 -20.34 15.96 0.63
N VAL A 18 -19.84 14.78 1.01
CA VAL A 18 -20.53 13.86 1.92
C VAL A 18 -20.85 14.55 3.25
N PHE A 19 -19.87 15.26 3.84
CA PHE A 19 -20.05 15.97 5.10
C PHE A 19 -21.14 17.07 5.02
N ILE A 20 -21.16 17.88 3.96
CA ILE A 20 -22.09 19.02 3.85
C ILE A 20 -23.45 18.64 3.27
N THR A 21 -23.65 17.40 2.79
CA THR A 21 -24.91 16.94 2.18
C THR A 21 -26.15 17.28 3.03
N PRO A 22 -26.15 17.05 4.36
CA PRO A 22 -27.31 17.37 5.18
C PRO A 22 -27.64 18.87 5.21
N LEU A 23 -26.62 19.73 5.22
CA LEU A 23 -26.80 21.20 5.18
C LEU A 23 -27.49 21.62 3.89
N VAL A 24 -27.08 21.05 2.74
CA VAL A 24 -27.72 21.32 1.44
C VAL A 24 -29.18 20.88 1.44
N THR A 25 -29.49 19.70 2.02
CA THR A 25 -30.89 19.22 2.09
C THR A 25 -31.80 20.13 2.91
N VAL A 26 -31.32 20.68 4.04
CA VAL A 26 -32.11 21.60 4.88
C VAL A 26 -32.25 22.98 4.24
N LEU A 27 -31.22 23.46 3.56
CA LEU A 27 -31.25 24.74 2.82
C LEU A 27 -32.35 24.74 1.74
N LEU A 28 -32.51 23.64 1.02
CA LEU A 28 -33.58 23.45 0.04
C LEU A 28 -34.99 23.40 0.63
N GLN A 29 -35.15 22.83 1.83
CA GLN A 29 -36.46 22.73 2.48
C GLN A 29 -36.96 24.07 3.00
N LYS A 30 -36.08 24.85 3.64
CA LYS A 30 -36.47 26.07 4.35
C LYS A 30 -36.62 27.29 3.45
N VAL A 31 -35.79 27.40 2.41
CA VAL A 31 -35.74 28.58 1.56
C VAL A 31 -35.77 28.12 0.11
N ARG A 32 -36.96 28.05 -0.48
CA ARG A 32 -37.13 27.69 -1.90
C ARG A 32 -36.85 28.87 -2.83
N ARG A 33 -35.68 29.47 -2.70
CA ARG A 33 -35.20 30.49 -3.65
C ARG A 33 -34.53 29.81 -4.84
N PRO A 34 -34.63 30.36 -6.06
CA PRO A 34 -34.01 29.77 -7.26
C PRO A 34 -32.51 29.57 -7.08
N ILE A 35 -31.84 30.46 -6.34
CA ILE A 35 -30.41 30.33 -6.01
C ILE A 35 -30.10 29.04 -5.24
N ASN A 36 -30.99 28.58 -4.35
CA ASN A 36 -30.77 27.37 -3.54
C ASN A 36 -30.92 26.10 -4.38
N ILE A 37 -31.83 26.12 -5.36
CA ILE A 37 -31.97 25.05 -6.35
C ILE A 37 -30.71 24.98 -7.22
N LEU A 38 -30.21 26.14 -7.68
CA LEU A 38 -28.97 26.21 -8.43
C LEU A 38 -27.78 25.67 -7.62
N VAL A 39 -27.64 26.07 -6.35
CA VAL A 39 -26.61 25.56 -5.45
C VAL A 39 -26.70 24.04 -5.29
N ALA A 40 -27.90 23.47 -5.14
CA ALA A 40 -28.08 22.02 -5.04
C ALA A 40 -27.76 21.29 -6.35
N LEU A 41 -28.12 21.85 -7.51
CA LEU A 41 -27.76 21.29 -8.81
C LEU A 41 -26.25 21.31 -9.02
N CYS A 42 -25.58 22.43 -8.71
CA CYS A 42 -24.12 22.52 -8.74
C CYS A 42 -23.48 21.52 -7.78
N PHE A 43 -24.02 21.37 -6.56
CA PHE A 43 -23.57 20.39 -5.59
C PHE A 43 -23.67 18.95 -6.12
N LEU A 44 -24.80 18.57 -6.73
CA LEU A 44 -25.00 17.24 -7.32
C LEU A 44 -24.06 17.00 -8.51
N LEU A 45 -23.84 18.01 -9.35
CA LEU A 45 -22.89 17.92 -10.46
C LEU A 45 -21.46 17.73 -9.96
N LEU A 46 -21.03 18.50 -8.95
CA LEU A 46 -19.73 18.32 -8.31
C LEU A 46 -19.59 16.92 -7.71
N LEU A 47 -20.63 16.44 -7.02
CA LEU A 47 -20.65 15.10 -6.45
C LEU A 47 -20.47 14.04 -7.53
N ILE A 48 -21.21 14.10 -8.63
CA ILE A 48 -21.08 13.17 -9.77
C ILE A 48 -19.69 13.27 -10.42
N PHE A 49 -19.14 14.47 -10.58
CA PHE A 49 -17.79 14.63 -11.15
C PHE A 49 -16.67 14.18 -10.23
N THR A 50 -16.95 13.91 -8.94
CA THR A 50 -15.91 13.34 -8.08
C THR A 50 -15.48 11.94 -8.51
N GLY A 51 -16.37 11.19 -9.18
CA GLY A 51 -16.15 9.78 -9.48
C GLY A 51 -16.15 8.85 -8.26
N ALA A 52 -16.47 9.37 -7.06
CA ALA A 52 -16.42 8.63 -5.81
C ALA A 52 -17.71 7.85 -5.56
N ARG A 53 -17.77 6.61 -6.06
CA ARG A 53 -18.98 5.74 -5.96
C ARG A 53 -19.47 5.55 -4.53
N GLY A 54 -18.57 5.37 -3.58
CA GLY A 54 -18.92 5.24 -2.16
C GLY A 54 -19.64 6.48 -1.63
N ALA A 55 -19.21 7.67 -2.06
CA ALA A 55 -19.88 8.92 -1.69
C ALA A 55 -21.30 8.99 -2.26
N TRP A 56 -21.52 8.56 -3.51
CA TRP A 56 -22.85 8.54 -4.13
C TRP A 56 -23.80 7.60 -3.42
N ILE A 57 -23.32 6.42 -3.01
CA ILE A 57 -24.09 5.44 -2.25
C ILE A 57 -24.49 6.01 -0.88
N VAL A 58 -23.53 6.58 -0.13
CA VAL A 58 -23.79 7.14 1.20
C VAL A 58 -24.76 8.34 1.12
N VAL A 59 -24.54 9.26 0.18
CA VAL A 59 -25.42 10.42 -0.03
C VAL A 59 -26.81 10.00 -0.52
N GLY A 60 -26.88 9.05 -1.47
CA GLY A 60 -28.14 8.51 -1.96
C GLY A 60 -28.97 7.86 -0.86
N ALA A 61 -28.34 7.04 -0.01
CA ALA A 61 -28.99 6.43 1.16
C ALA A 61 -29.48 7.49 2.15
N TYR A 62 -28.67 8.51 2.45
CA TYR A 62 -29.07 9.62 3.32
C TYR A 62 -30.29 10.37 2.77
N ILE A 63 -30.29 10.75 1.49
CA ILE A 63 -31.41 11.48 0.87
C ILE A 63 -32.71 10.66 0.93
N ALA A 64 -32.63 9.35 0.70
CA ALA A 64 -33.80 8.46 0.82
C ALA A 64 -34.33 8.42 2.25
N ILE A 65 -33.46 8.15 3.23
CA ILE A 65 -33.84 8.10 4.66
C ILE A 65 -34.42 9.45 5.11
N PHE A 66 -33.76 10.55 4.74
CA PHE A 66 -34.22 11.91 5.06
C PHE A 66 -35.61 12.19 4.47
N SER A 67 -35.86 11.78 3.23
CA SER A 67 -37.16 11.94 2.55
C SER A 67 -38.29 11.15 3.25
N LEU A 68 -37.98 9.98 3.78
CA LEU A 68 -38.94 9.12 4.49
C LEU A 68 -39.28 9.67 5.88
N ILE A 69 -38.29 10.20 6.61
CA ILE A 69 -38.47 10.73 7.97
C ILE A 69 -39.17 12.10 7.94
N GLN A 70 -38.84 12.95 6.97
CA GLN A 70 -39.37 14.30 6.91
C GLN A 70 -40.82 14.36 6.41
N ASN A 71 -41.61 15.26 7.00
CA ASN A 71 -42.98 15.51 6.57
C ASN A 71 -43.02 16.43 5.32
N ASN A 72 -42.52 15.91 4.21
CA ASN A 72 -42.45 16.60 2.92
C ASN A 72 -43.71 16.36 2.07
N THR A 73 -43.98 17.26 1.11
CA THR A 73 -45.04 17.06 0.10
C THR A 73 -44.74 15.82 -0.76
N LYS A 74 -45.78 15.20 -1.34
CA LYS A 74 -45.66 14.03 -2.21
C LYS A 74 -44.66 14.27 -3.36
N LEU A 75 -44.72 15.44 -4.00
CA LEU A 75 -43.79 15.81 -5.07
C LEU A 75 -42.34 15.88 -4.58
N THR A 76 -42.07 16.52 -3.45
CA THR A 76 -40.72 16.61 -2.88
C THR A 76 -40.16 15.22 -2.53
N LYS A 77 -41.00 14.33 -2.00
CA LYS A 77 -40.60 12.94 -1.73
C LYS A 77 -40.21 12.20 -3.00
N VAL A 78 -41.02 12.32 -4.07
CA VAL A 78 -40.72 11.73 -5.38
C VAL A 78 -39.39 12.25 -5.93
N LEU A 79 -39.15 13.56 -5.87
CA LEU A 79 -37.89 14.16 -6.35
C LEU A 79 -36.68 13.65 -5.57
N TYR A 80 -36.71 13.60 -4.23
CA TYR A 80 -35.61 13.06 -3.43
C TYR A 80 -35.37 11.57 -3.70
N MET A 81 -36.44 10.78 -3.83
CA MET A 81 -36.32 9.36 -4.16
C MET A 81 -35.73 9.16 -5.57
N ALA A 82 -36.17 9.95 -6.55
CA ALA A 82 -35.60 9.93 -7.88
C ALA A 82 -34.11 10.32 -7.87
N THR A 83 -33.71 11.35 -7.12
CA THR A 83 -32.29 11.71 -6.94
C THR A 83 -31.50 10.58 -6.31
N SER A 84 -32.03 9.94 -5.25
CA SER A 84 -31.39 8.80 -4.59
C SER A 84 -31.18 7.64 -5.57
N VAL A 85 -32.23 7.22 -6.27
CA VAL A 85 -32.17 6.15 -7.28
C VAL A 85 -31.17 6.48 -8.37
N SER A 86 -31.16 7.72 -8.88
CA SER A 86 -30.19 8.16 -9.88
C SER A 86 -28.75 8.04 -9.38
N LEU A 87 -28.45 8.40 -8.13
CA LEU A 87 -27.12 8.24 -7.55
C LEU A 87 -26.71 6.76 -7.45
N PHE A 88 -27.63 5.87 -7.06
CA PHE A 88 -27.37 4.43 -7.05
C PHE A 88 -27.13 3.88 -8.46
N VAL A 89 -27.95 4.26 -9.43
CA VAL A 89 -27.79 3.84 -10.84
C VAL A 89 -26.44 4.30 -11.38
N VAL A 90 -26.06 5.56 -11.15
CA VAL A 90 -24.77 6.11 -11.59
C VAL A 90 -23.59 5.42 -10.88
N ALA A 91 -23.74 5.03 -9.61
CA ALA A 91 -22.73 4.25 -8.89
C ALA A 91 -22.53 2.84 -9.45
N LEU A 92 -23.60 2.22 -9.95
CA LEU A 92 -23.59 0.88 -10.51
C LEU A 92 -23.24 0.85 -12.01
N ALA A 93 -23.45 1.93 -12.75
CA ALA A 93 -23.21 1.99 -14.20
C ALA A 93 -21.81 1.50 -14.65
N PRO A 94 -20.70 1.81 -13.94
CA PRO A 94 -19.38 1.30 -14.30
C PRO A 94 -19.19 -0.22 -14.21
N PHE A 95 -20.10 -0.95 -13.54
CA PHE A 95 -20.09 -2.42 -13.55
C PHE A 95 -20.61 -3.01 -14.86
N PHE A 96 -21.46 -2.27 -15.58
CA PHE A 96 -22.10 -2.73 -16.81
C PHE A 96 -21.46 -2.14 -18.08
N ILE A 97 -20.65 -1.09 -17.95
CA ILE A 97 -20.05 -0.36 -19.09
C ILE A 97 -18.51 -0.47 -19.04
N ASN A 98 -17.96 -1.33 -19.89
CA ASN A 98 -16.53 -1.67 -19.90
C ASN A 98 -15.63 -0.77 -20.78
N LYS A 99 -16.18 0.01 -21.72
CA LYS A 99 -15.40 0.85 -22.66
C LYS A 99 -15.85 2.32 -22.61
N GLY A 100 -14.88 3.25 -22.66
CA GLY A 100 -15.13 4.69 -22.84
C GLY A 100 -15.77 5.41 -21.64
N SER A 101 -15.87 4.78 -20.47
CA SER A 101 -16.50 5.40 -19.30
C SER A 101 -15.73 6.62 -18.79
N LEU A 102 -16.49 7.65 -18.42
CA LEU A 102 -16.00 8.81 -17.66
C LEU A 102 -15.36 8.38 -16.32
N PHE A 103 -15.71 7.20 -15.79
CA PHE A 103 -15.22 6.68 -14.52
C PHE A 103 -14.30 5.46 -14.71
N ARG A 104 -13.35 5.25 -13.78
CA ARG A 104 -12.41 4.11 -13.82
C ARG A 104 -13.17 2.78 -13.89
N PRO A 105 -12.77 1.77 -14.68
CA PRO A 105 -13.42 0.46 -14.66
C PRO A 105 -13.31 -0.23 -13.29
N TYR A 106 -14.20 -1.19 -12.99
CA TYR A 106 -14.04 -2.04 -11.80
C TYR A 106 -12.82 -2.98 -11.90
N SER A 107 -12.47 -3.41 -13.12
CA SER A 107 -11.31 -4.28 -13.35
C SER A 107 -9.96 -3.64 -12.97
N THR A 108 -9.91 -2.33 -12.73
CA THR A 108 -8.72 -1.61 -12.25
C THR A 108 -8.81 -1.25 -10.76
N GLU A 109 -9.78 -1.82 -10.04
CA GLU A 109 -10.00 -1.57 -8.62
C GLU A 109 -9.12 -2.47 -7.74
N SER A 110 -8.12 -1.87 -7.10
CA SER A 110 -7.14 -2.60 -6.29
C SER A 110 -7.50 -2.71 -4.80
N ARG A 111 -8.62 -2.12 -4.35
CA ARG A 111 -8.99 -2.11 -2.91
C ARG A 111 -9.08 -3.49 -2.26
N LEU A 112 -9.57 -4.50 -2.97
CA LEU A 112 -9.63 -5.87 -2.44
C LEU A 112 -8.25 -6.40 -2.09
N GLU A 113 -7.25 -6.07 -2.90
CA GLU A 113 -5.86 -6.44 -2.65
C GLU A 113 -5.28 -5.67 -1.46
N TYR A 114 -5.57 -4.37 -1.34
CA TYR A 114 -5.16 -3.59 -0.16
C TYR A 114 -5.79 -4.11 1.14
N TRP A 115 -7.05 -4.57 1.08
CA TRP A 115 -7.72 -5.18 2.24
C TRP A 115 -7.13 -6.54 2.59
N ARG A 116 -6.78 -7.36 1.60
CA ARG A 116 -6.03 -8.61 1.83
C ARG A 116 -4.70 -8.32 2.54
N GLN A 117 -3.94 -7.33 2.06
CA GLN A 117 -2.68 -6.90 2.67
C GLN A 117 -2.90 -6.40 4.11
N ALA A 118 -3.95 -5.61 4.35
CA ALA A 118 -4.30 -5.12 5.67
C ALA A 118 -4.60 -6.27 6.65
N LEU A 119 -5.44 -7.21 6.23
CA LEU A 119 -5.81 -8.36 7.05
C LEU A 119 -4.60 -9.25 7.38
N GLU A 120 -3.71 -9.46 6.42
CA GLU A 120 -2.49 -10.23 6.66
C GLU A 120 -1.55 -9.52 7.64
N ALA A 121 -1.40 -8.21 7.52
CA ALA A 121 -0.60 -7.41 8.46
C ALA A 121 -1.18 -7.38 9.88
N VAL A 122 -2.52 -7.35 10.02
CA VAL A 122 -3.20 -7.46 11.31
C VAL A 122 -2.89 -8.80 11.98
N LYS A 123 -2.84 -9.90 11.22
CA LYS A 123 -2.46 -11.22 11.77
C LYS A 123 -1.03 -11.24 12.29
N GLU A 124 -0.10 -10.55 11.62
CA GLU A 124 1.29 -10.49 12.05
C GLU A 124 1.50 -9.69 13.35
N LYS A 125 0.75 -8.59 13.54
CA LYS A 125 0.90 -7.69 14.69
C LYS A 125 -0.45 -7.25 15.28
N PRO A 126 -1.24 -8.18 15.86
CA PRO A 126 -2.62 -7.90 16.23
C PRO A 126 -2.77 -6.89 17.37
N MET A 127 -1.79 -6.83 18.29
CA MET A 127 -1.93 -6.01 19.51
C MET A 127 -1.69 -4.53 19.27
N PHE A 128 -0.53 -4.20 18.68
CA PHE A 128 -0.04 -2.82 18.54
C PHE A 128 0.09 -2.37 17.08
N GLY A 129 -0.14 -3.26 16.11
CA GLY A 129 0.03 -2.96 14.71
C GLY A 129 1.48 -2.70 14.31
N SER A 130 1.66 -2.08 13.15
CA SER A 130 2.95 -1.70 12.58
C SER A 130 3.41 -0.29 12.98
N GLY A 131 2.58 0.49 13.66
CA GLY A 131 2.83 1.89 14.03
C GLY A 131 2.03 2.88 13.17
N PRO A 132 1.64 4.06 13.70
CA PRO A 132 0.93 5.08 12.93
C PRO A 132 1.69 5.53 11.67
N GLY A 133 0.98 5.69 10.54
CA GLY A 133 1.52 6.12 9.26
C GLY A 133 2.37 5.07 8.52
N THR A 134 2.25 3.78 8.85
CA THR A 134 3.08 2.71 8.28
C THR A 134 2.35 1.77 7.32
N PHE A 135 1.06 2.03 7.01
CA PHE A 135 0.33 1.21 6.06
C PHE A 135 1.03 1.08 4.71
N SER A 136 1.62 2.18 4.20
CA SER A 136 2.35 2.18 2.92
C SER A 136 3.49 1.16 2.87
N LEU A 137 4.27 1.05 3.94
CA LEU A 137 5.38 0.09 4.05
C LEU A 137 4.86 -1.36 4.10
N VAL A 138 3.77 -1.57 4.82
CA VAL A 138 3.10 -2.88 4.91
C VAL A 138 2.53 -3.30 3.56
N SER A 139 1.83 -2.39 2.89
CA SER A 139 1.25 -2.61 1.57
C SER A 139 2.32 -2.95 0.55
N LYS A 140 3.44 -2.21 0.57
CA LYS A 140 4.59 -2.46 -0.30
C LYS A 140 5.23 -3.83 -0.06
N ARG A 141 5.36 -4.26 1.20
CA ARG A 141 5.90 -5.60 1.52
C ARG A 141 4.99 -6.73 1.06
N LEU A 142 3.68 -6.57 1.20
CA LEU A 142 2.69 -7.61 0.95
C LEU A 142 2.11 -7.58 -0.48
N GLN A 143 2.58 -6.68 -1.34
CA GLN A 143 2.09 -6.51 -2.70
C GLN A 143 2.35 -7.75 -3.58
N ILE A 144 1.35 -8.15 -4.37
CA ILE A 144 1.48 -9.27 -5.32
C ILE A 144 2.33 -8.86 -6.54
N SER A 145 2.20 -7.61 -6.97
CA SER A 145 3.03 -6.99 -8.02
C SER A 145 3.29 -5.52 -7.68
N SER A 146 4.29 -4.92 -8.34
CA SER A 146 4.69 -3.51 -8.14
C SER A 146 3.58 -2.47 -8.40
N GLN A 147 2.45 -2.89 -8.98
CA GLN A 147 1.30 -2.02 -9.26
C GLN A 147 0.25 -2.05 -8.14
N PHE A 148 0.36 -2.98 -7.19
CA PHE A 148 -0.63 -3.23 -6.13
C PHE A 148 -0.17 -2.77 -4.74
N SER A 149 0.61 -1.69 -4.68
CA SER A 149 0.90 -0.98 -3.42
C SER A 149 0.05 0.28 -3.28
N SER A 150 -0.39 0.58 -2.06
CA SER A 150 -1.11 1.82 -1.73
C SER A 150 -0.52 2.48 -0.50
N TRP A 151 -0.67 3.81 -0.41
CA TRP A 151 -0.37 4.56 0.79
C TRP A 151 -1.38 4.33 1.92
N PHE A 152 -2.60 3.90 1.59
CA PHE A 152 -3.71 3.74 2.53
C PHE A 152 -4.57 2.51 2.21
N ALA A 153 -5.19 1.93 3.24
CA ALA A 153 -6.06 0.76 3.14
C ALA A 153 -7.40 1.03 2.46
N HIS A 154 -7.74 2.31 2.23
CA HIS A 154 -9.09 2.73 1.80
C HIS A 154 -10.20 2.22 2.74
N SER A 155 -9.91 2.16 4.04
CA SER A 155 -10.89 1.80 5.07
C SER A 155 -10.29 2.21 6.41
N GLN A 156 -10.87 3.19 7.08
CA GLN A 156 -10.34 3.70 8.36
C GLN A 156 -10.19 2.60 9.43
N PRO A 157 -11.14 1.66 9.59
CA PRO A 157 -10.95 0.56 10.53
C PRO A 157 -9.76 -0.33 10.18
N LEU A 158 -9.57 -0.69 8.90
CA LEU A 158 -8.45 -1.53 8.49
C LEU A 158 -7.12 -0.78 8.64
N GLU A 159 -7.07 0.50 8.28
CA GLU A 159 -5.91 1.35 8.48
C GLU A 159 -5.50 1.35 9.97
N ILE A 160 -6.45 1.65 10.86
CA ILE A 160 -6.22 1.69 12.31
C ILE A 160 -5.81 0.30 12.83
N ALA A 161 -6.40 -0.78 12.32
CA ALA A 161 -6.05 -2.14 12.72
C ALA A 161 -4.60 -2.48 12.34
N VAL A 162 -4.18 -2.13 11.13
CA VAL A 162 -2.80 -2.36 10.66
C VAL A 162 -1.82 -1.53 11.48
N GLU A 163 -2.13 -0.25 11.69
CA GLU A 163 -1.17 0.68 12.29
C GLU A 163 -1.14 0.65 13.81
N MET A 164 -2.27 0.42 14.47
CA MET A 164 -2.41 0.54 15.92
C MET A 164 -2.98 -0.74 16.58
N GLY A 165 -3.24 -1.78 15.79
CA GLY A 165 -3.75 -3.05 16.29
C GLY A 165 -5.14 -2.96 16.93
N ILE A 166 -5.46 -3.95 17.75
CA ILE A 166 -6.72 -4.05 18.47
C ILE A 166 -6.93 -2.87 19.42
N LEU A 167 -5.86 -2.31 20.00
CA LEU A 167 -5.98 -1.16 20.89
C LEU A 167 -6.49 0.08 20.15
N GLY A 168 -5.98 0.33 18.93
CA GLY A 168 -6.48 1.37 18.05
C GLY A 168 -7.94 1.14 17.66
N LEU A 169 -8.29 -0.09 17.28
CA LEU A 169 -9.67 -0.45 16.93
C LEU A 169 -10.64 -0.25 18.10
N LEU A 170 -10.25 -0.62 19.32
CA LEU A 170 -11.07 -0.41 20.52
C LEU A 170 -11.25 1.08 20.81
N ALA A 171 -10.21 1.90 20.65
CA ALA A 171 -10.32 3.35 20.79
C ALA A 171 -11.23 3.97 19.73
N PHE A 172 -11.12 3.52 18.47
CA PHE A 172 -12.00 3.96 17.38
C PHE A 172 -13.46 3.51 17.59
N GLY A 173 -13.67 2.27 18.02
CA GLY A 173 -14.99 1.74 18.37
C GLY A 173 -15.60 2.48 19.56
N TRP A 174 -14.80 2.84 20.56
CA TRP A 174 -15.22 3.67 21.68
C TRP A 174 -15.68 5.06 21.22
N LEU A 175 -14.95 5.70 20.30
CA LEU A 175 -15.36 6.96 19.68
C LEU A 175 -16.71 6.80 18.96
N ALA A 176 -16.90 5.71 18.20
CA ALA A 176 -18.17 5.39 17.55
C ALA A 176 -19.32 5.26 18.54
N VAL A 177 -19.12 4.53 19.64
CA VAL A 177 -20.11 4.33 20.70
C VAL A 177 -20.45 5.64 21.39
N CYS A 178 -19.45 6.47 21.72
CA CYS A 178 -19.67 7.80 22.28
C CYS A 178 -20.54 8.65 21.36
N TYR A 179 -20.23 8.61 20.06
CA TYR A 179 -20.94 9.36 19.04
C TYR A 179 -22.41 8.90 18.90
N VAL A 180 -22.68 7.60 18.85
CA VAL A 180 -24.04 7.03 18.85
C VAL A 180 -24.80 7.40 20.12
N ARG A 181 -24.16 7.37 21.30
CA ARG A 181 -24.80 7.77 22.56
C ARG A 181 -25.21 9.24 22.56
N ILE A 182 -24.36 10.13 22.02
CA ILE A 182 -24.69 11.55 21.86
C ILE A 182 -25.88 11.71 20.92
N MET A 183 -25.88 11.01 19.78
CA MET A 183 -26.99 11.01 18.82
C MET A 183 -28.32 10.63 19.49
N LEU A 184 -28.35 9.47 20.16
CA LEU A 184 -29.56 8.95 20.78
C LEU A 184 -30.10 9.90 21.86
N ARG A 185 -29.22 10.51 22.66
CA ARG A 185 -29.61 11.50 23.68
C ARG A 185 -30.19 12.76 23.04
N ALA A 186 -29.57 13.27 21.98
CA ALA A 186 -30.03 14.45 21.28
C ALA A 186 -31.38 14.24 20.57
N LEU A 187 -31.61 13.05 20.01
CA LEU A 187 -32.91 12.63 19.46
C LEU A 187 -33.98 12.52 20.56
N HIS A 188 -33.66 11.86 21.67
CA HIS A 188 -34.61 11.65 22.77
C HIS A 188 -35.08 12.96 23.42
N LYS A 189 -34.17 13.91 23.65
CA LYS A 189 -34.49 15.21 24.27
C LYS A 189 -35.14 16.21 23.30
N LYS A 190 -35.52 15.79 22.09
CA LYS A 190 -35.97 16.66 20.99
C LYS A 190 -35.06 17.89 20.79
N HIS A 191 -33.78 17.83 21.15
CA HIS A 191 -32.87 18.98 20.97
C HIS A 191 -32.66 19.31 19.49
N PHE A 192 -32.85 18.32 18.62
CA PHE A 192 -32.84 18.50 17.17
C PHE A 192 -34.09 19.23 16.62
N SER A 193 -35.16 19.45 17.42
CA SER A 193 -36.36 20.12 16.93
C SER A 193 -36.32 21.65 17.00
N SER A 194 -35.36 22.25 17.70
CA SER A 194 -35.25 23.72 17.85
C SER A 194 -34.07 24.36 17.11
N ASP A 195 -32.94 23.65 16.93
CA ASP A 195 -31.74 24.23 16.32
C ASP A 195 -31.59 23.88 14.84
N GLN A 196 -31.57 24.93 14.03
CA GLN A 196 -31.66 24.89 12.58
C GLN A 196 -30.37 24.41 11.88
N TRP A 197 -29.20 24.54 12.52
CA TRP A 197 -27.90 24.35 11.86
C TRP A 197 -27.05 23.24 12.49
N THR A 198 -27.28 22.90 13.75
CA THR A 198 -26.51 21.84 14.43
C THR A 198 -27.01 20.44 14.10
N THR A 199 -28.30 20.26 13.82
CA THR A 199 -28.87 18.99 13.36
C THR A 199 -28.23 18.49 12.06
N PRO A 200 -28.15 19.30 10.98
CA PRO A 200 -27.51 18.86 9.74
C PRO A 200 -26.00 18.66 9.90
N LEU A 201 -25.34 19.50 10.69
CA LEU A 201 -23.92 19.36 11.00
C LEU A 201 -23.64 18.01 11.69
N PHE A 202 -24.50 17.63 12.62
CA PHE A 202 -24.44 16.32 13.27
C PHE A 202 -24.63 15.18 12.26
N TRP A 203 -25.63 15.23 11.40
CA TRP A 203 -25.77 14.24 10.33
C TRP A 203 -24.55 14.20 9.40
N GLY A 204 -23.88 15.32 9.15
CA GLY A 204 -22.66 15.37 8.36
C GLY A 204 -21.54 14.54 8.98
N LEU A 205 -21.38 14.64 10.31
CA LEU A 205 -20.46 13.80 11.08
C LEU A 205 -20.83 12.31 11.00
N VAL A 206 -22.12 11.95 11.07
CA VAL A 206 -22.60 10.56 10.88
C VAL A 206 -22.17 10.05 9.51
N LEU A 207 -22.42 10.83 8.45
CA LEU A 207 -22.11 10.42 7.08
C LEU A 207 -20.61 10.25 6.86
N ILE A 208 -19.78 11.12 7.43
CA ILE A 208 -18.31 10.96 7.39
C ILE A 208 -17.88 9.70 8.12
N PHE A 209 -18.48 9.41 9.27
CA PHE A 209 -18.17 8.20 10.03
C PHE A 209 -18.51 6.93 9.24
N ILE A 210 -19.70 6.88 8.63
CA ILE A 210 -20.12 5.76 7.76
C ILE A 210 -19.20 5.66 6.55
N TYR A 211 -18.91 6.79 5.89
CA TYR A 211 -18.04 6.81 4.71
C TYR A 211 -16.61 6.38 5.04
N SER A 212 -16.16 6.58 6.29
CA SER A 212 -14.85 6.14 6.78
C SER A 212 -14.67 4.60 6.80
N PHE A 213 -15.74 3.81 6.67
CA PHE A 213 -15.61 2.36 6.52
C PHE A 213 -15.13 1.95 5.12
N PHE A 214 -15.41 2.79 4.12
CA PHE A 214 -15.10 2.56 2.71
C PHE A 214 -13.96 3.44 2.20
N GLU A 215 -13.53 4.42 3.00
CA GLU A 215 -12.38 5.27 2.73
C GLU A 215 -11.65 5.71 4.01
N PHE A 216 -10.39 6.10 3.90
CA PHE A 216 -9.53 6.58 5.00
C PHE A 216 -9.77 8.09 5.30
N VAL A 217 -11.04 8.48 5.49
CA VAL A 217 -11.49 9.88 5.45
C VAL A 217 -10.87 10.76 6.55
N LEU A 218 -10.75 10.22 7.77
CA LEU A 218 -10.31 10.97 8.96
C LEU A 218 -8.80 11.19 9.02
N SER A 219 -8.02 10.53 8.16
CA SER A 219 -6.58 10.75 8.05
C SER A 219 -6.24 12.00 7.23
N TYR A 220 -7.23 12.61 6.56
CA TYR A 220 -7.03 13.86 5.84
C TYR A 220 -7.20 15.06 6.76
N PHE A 221 -6.15 15.87 6.88
CA PHE A 221 -6.05 16.97 7.85
C PHE A 221 -7.24 17.94 7.83
N VAL A 222 -7.70 18.38 6.65
CA VAL A 222 -8.83 19.32 6.55
C VAL A 222 -10.12 18.69 7.08
N ILE A 223 -10.40 17.44 6.73
CA ILE A 223 -11.60 16.74 7.19
C ILE A 223 -11.50 16.40 8.68
N TRP A 224 -10.31 16.06 9.15
CA TRP A 224 -10.03 15.85 10.56
C TRP A 224 -10.34 17.10 11.39
N LEU A 225 -9.86 18.28 10.98
CA LEU A 225 -10.16 19.55 11.63
C LEU A 225 -11.67 19.87 11.58
N LEU A 226 -12.30 19.72 10.42
CA LEU A 226 -13.74 19.94 10.25
C LEU A 226 -14.55 19.01 11.15
N PHE A 227 -14.16 17.74 11.25
CA PHE A 227 -14.80 16.75 12.11
C PHE A 227 -14.74 17.17 13.58
N TRP A 228 -13.56 17.54 14.10
CA TRP A 228 -13.42 17.95 15.50
C TRP A 228 -14.09 19.29 15.80
N ALA A 229 -14.00 20.27 14.89
CA ALA A 229 -14.68 21.55 15.04
C ALA A 229 -16.21 21.37 15.08
N ALA A 230 -16.75 20.60 14.14
CA ALA A 230 -18.18 20.31 14.08
C ALA A 230 -18.66 19.51 15.30
N LEU A 231 -17.86 18.53 15.75
CA LEU A 231 -18.16 17.77 16.96
C LEU A 231 -18.17 18.68 18.19
N GLY A 232 -17.23 19.62 18.31
CA GLY A 232 -17.21 20.60 19.39
C GLY A 232 -18.44 21.51 19.40
N VAL A 233 -18.87 22.00 18.22
CA VAL A 233 -20.11 22.79 18.08
C VAL A 233 -21.32 21.96 18.51
N CYS A 234 -21.43 20.70 18.08
CA CYS A 234 -22.49 19.80 18.52
C CYS A 234 -22.44 19.59 20.05
N LEU A 235 -21.29 19.23 20.60
CA LEU A 235 -21.14 18.93 22.03
C LEU A 235 -21.47 20.11 22.94
N SER A 236 -21.09 21.34 22.55
CA SER A 236 -21.39 22.56 23.33
C SER A 236 -22.89 22.82 23.49
N ARG A 237 -23.73 22.25 22.62
CA ARG A 237 -25.19 22.35 22.69
C ARG A 237 -25.83 21.19 23.45
N PHE A 238 -25.19 20.03 23.53
CA PHE A 238 -25.78 18.81 24.09
C PHE A 238 -25.30 18.47 25.50
N VAL A 239 -24.13 18.95 25.91
CA VAL A 239 -23.54 18.68 27.22
C VAL A 239 -23.64 19.96 28.07
N PRO A 240 -24.58 20.05 29.03
CA PRO A 240 -24.59 21.16 29.99
C PRO A 240 -23.28 21.16 30.79
N GLU A 241 -22.83 22.36 31.19
CA GLU A 241 -21.56 22.65 31.88
C GLU A 241 -21.00 21.44 32.66
N LEU A 242 -20.03 20.75 32.06
CA LEU A 242 -19.24 19.75 32.77
C LEU A 242 -18.52 20.50 33.89
N LYS A 243 -18.93 20.26 35.14
CA LYS A 243 -18.23 20.77 36.32
C LYS A 243 -16.74 20.48 36.17
N LYS A 244 -15.96 21.56 36.04
CA LYS A 244 -14.52 21.56 35.82
C LYS A 244 -13.84 20.86 36.99
N LYS A 245 -13.36 19.63 36.82
CA LYS A 245 -12.27 19.06 37.62
C LYS A 245 -11.68 17.83 36.93
N SER A 246 -10.35 17.85 36.79
CA SER A 246 -9.43 16.71 36.63
C SER A 246 -8.90 16.25 35.25
N THR A 247 -8.81 17.10 34.22
CA THR A 247 -8.14 16.71 32.94
C THR A 247 -7.11 17.69 32.38
N GLU A 248 -6.72 18.74 33.14
CA GLU A 248 -5.74 19.73 32.64
C GLU A 248 -4.34 19.13 32.46
N TYR A 249 -3.89 18.23 33.34
CA TYR A 249 -2.57 17.62 33.25
C TYR A 249 -2.41 16.66 32.07
N SER A 250 -3.40 15.80 31.79
CA SER A 250 -3.30 14.86 30.66
C SER A 250 -3.28 15.56 29.30
N LEU A 251 -4.05 16.65 29.17
CA LEU A 251 -4.02 17.49 27.98
C LEU A 251 -2.68 18.22 27.85
N GLY A 252 -2.17 18.81 28.93
CA GLY A 252 -0.87 19.47 28.96
C GLY A 252 0.28 18.52 28.59
N ILE A 253 0.27 17.28 29.09
CA ILE A 253 1.25 16.25 28.72
C ILE A 253 1.14 15.90 27.23
N SER A 254 -0.08 15.71 26.72
CA SER A 254 -0.30 15.35 25.31
C SER A 254 0.19 16.46 24.37
N ILE A 255 -0.15 17.71 24.67
CA ILE A 255 0.33 18.89 23.95
C ILE A 255 1.85 18.98 24.06
N GLY A 256 2.42 18.80 25.25
CA GLY A 256 3.86 18.82 25.48
C GLY A 256 4.62 17.80 24.64
N ILE A 257 4.14 16.56 24.55
CA ILE A 257 4.73 15.51 23.72
C ILE A 257 4.67 15.87 22.23
N ILE A 258 3.52 16.34 21.76
CA ILE A 258 3.33 16.77 20.36
C ILE A 258 4.25 17.94 20.03
N CYS A 259 4.27 18.97 20.88
CA CYS A 259 5.15 20.14 20.72
C CYS A 259 6.62 19.74 20.74
N LEU A 260 7.04 18.84 21.64
CA LEU A 260 8.41 18.34 21.69
C LEU A 260 8.78 17.60 20.39
N PHE A 261 7.91 16.72 19.90
CA PHE A 261 8.14 16.01 18.63
C PHE A 261 8.34 16.98 17.47
N TYR A 262 7.43 17.95 17.29
CA TYR A 262 7.52 18.93 16.21
C TYR A 262 8.67 19.93 16.40
N LEU A 263 9.01 20.27 17.64
CA LEU A 263 10.18 21.09 17.93
C LEU A 263 11.46 20.36 17.50
N LEU A 264 11.64 19.10 17.91
CA LEU A 264 12.80 18.30 17.49
C LEU A 264 12.87 18.19 15.96
N TRP A 265 11.75 17.90 15.30
CA TRP A 265 11.70 17.76 13.85
C TRP A 265 12.01 19.09 13.13
N THR A 266 11.41 20.20 13.56
CA THR A 266 11.65 21.52 12.94
C THR A 266 13.06 22.03 13.23
N SER A 267 13.56 21.88 14.45
CA SER A 267 14.94 22.22 14.80
C SER A 267 15.95 21.42 13.99
N SER A 268 15.71 20.12 13.77
CA SER A 268 16.53 19.28 12.88
C SER A 268 16.59 19.86 11.46
N ASN A 269 15.44 20.25 10.90
CA ASN A 269 15.37 20.86 9.56
C ASN A 269 16.07 22.22 9.48
N VAL A 270 15.92 23.06 10.51
CA VAL A 270 16.59 24.37 10.58
C VAL A 270 18.10 24.20 10.68
N VAL A 271 18.59 23.29 11.52
CA VAL A 271 20.02 22.99 11.65
C VAL A 271 20.60 22.51 10.32
N ALA A 272 19.89 21.63 9.61
CA ALA A 272 20.32 21.16 8.29
C ALA A 272 20.48 22.32 7.29
N LEU A 273 19.52 23.26 7.30
CA LEU A 273 19.53 24.42 6.41
C LEU A 273 20.66 25.42 6.74
N LEU A 274 20.93 25.64 8.03
CA LEU A 274 21.89 26.65 8.47
C LEU A 274 23.35 26.18 8.44
N THR A 275 23.60 24.88 8.63
CA THR A 275 24.96 24.35 8.80
C THR A 275 25.51 23.66 7.55
N ASP A 276 24.67 23.39 6.55
CA ASP A 276 24.98 22.54 5.39
C ASP A 276 25.56 21.15 5.77
N ARG A 277 25.29 20.71 7.02
CA ARG A 277 25.68 19.41 7.55
C ARG A 277 24.50 18.47 7.63
N HIS A 278 24.73 17.21 7.26
CA HIS A 278 23.68 16.18 7.25
C HIS A 278 23.66 15.29 8.50
N ASP A 279 24.69 15.34 9.34
CA ASP A 279 24.81 14.52 10.54
C ASP A 279 24.18 15.16 11.78
N LEU A 280 24.41 16.46 12.01
CA LEU A 280 23.82 17.21 13.14
C LEU A 280 22.29 17.13 13.23
N PRO A 281 21.53 17.23 12.11
CA PRO A 281 20.07 17.08 12.15
C PRO A 281 19.60 15.76 12.75
N LEU A 282 20.36 14.68 12.55
CA LEU A 282 20.04 13.34 13.02
C LEU A 282 20.37 13.12 14.49
N LEU A 283 21.20 13.98 15.10
CA LEU A 283 21.39 14.00 16.55
C LEU A 283 20.14 14.56 17.28
N ILE A 284 19.37 15.41 16.58
CA ILE A 284 18.15 16.04 17.11
C ILE A 284 16.91 15.18 16.82
N ALA A 285 16.77 14.74 15.56
CA ALA A 285 15.62 13.94 15.11
C ALA A 285 16.08 12.71 14.31
N PRO A 286 16.62 11.67 14.96
CA PRO A 286 17.09 10.45 14.30
C PRO A 286 15.98 9.65 13.59
N PHE A 287 14.71 9.96 13.89
CA PHE A 287 13.53 9.40 13.24
C PHE A 287 13.14 10.09 11.93
N ASP A 288 13.79 11.21 11.56
CA ASP A 288 13.50 11.88 10.29
C ASP A 288 14.09 11.09 9.12
N ILE A 289 13.20 10.43 8.37
CA ILE A 289 13.55 9.62 7.21
C ILE A 289 14.18 10.42 6.07
N VAL A 290 13.75 11.67 5.85
CA VAL A 290 14.28 12.52 4.77
C VAL A 290 15.72 12.88 5.07
N ARG A 291 16.00 13.23 6.33
CA ARG A 291 17.36 13.52 6.79
C ARG A 291 18.23 12.27 6.82
N ALA A 292 17.68 11.12 7.20
CA ALA A 292 18.39 9.85 7.13
C ALA A 292 18.84 9.51 5.71
N LYS A 293 17.93 9.59 4.72
CA LYS A 293 18.26 9.33 3.31
C LYS A 293 19.28 10.35 2.78
N ALA A 294 19.11 11.64 3.07
CA ALA A 294 20.06 12.66 2.65
C ALA A 294 21.47 12.41 3.21
N TYR A 295 21.57 12.07 4.50
CA TYR A 295 22.85 11.74 5.13
C TYR A 295 23.53 10.53 4.46
N LEU A 296 22.78 9.46 4.24
CA LEU A 296 23.30 8.22 3.67
C LEU A 296 23.76 8.36 2.22
N VAL A 297 23.09 9.21 1.44
CA VAL A 297 23.39 9.40 0.00
C VAL A 297 24.48 10.46 -0.20
N ILE A 298 24.43 11.58 0.52
CA ILE A 298 25.32 12.72 0.28
C ILE A 298 26.66 12.56 1.01
N THR A 299 26.64 12.03 2.23
CA THR A 299 27.86 11.91 3.04
C THR A 299 28.64 10.65 2.61
N PRO A 300 29.93 10.74 2.23
CA PRO A 300 30.72 9.56 1.88
C PRO A 300 30.73 8.51 3.00
N PRO A 301 30.62 7.20 2.70
CA PRO A 301 30.53 6.14 3.72
C PRO A 301 31.65 6.14 4.76
N SER A 302 32.87 6.53 4.37
CA SER A 302 34.05 6.64 5.24
C SER A 302 33.97 7.76 6.28
N LEU A 303 33.13 8.78 6.04
CA LEU A 303 32.91 9.92 6.92
C LEU A 303 31.65 9.79 7.78
N GLN A 304 30.90 8.70 7.62
CA GLN A 304 29.64 8.51 8.34
C GLN A 304 29.87 7.93 9.74
N ASP A 305 29.27 8.54 10.78
CA ASP A 305 29.36 8.11 12.18
C ASP A 305 28.48 6.86 12.42
N GLU A 306 29.09 5.79 12.92
CA GLU A 306 28.41 4.52 13.25
C GLU A 306 27.30 4.66 14.29
N ARG A 307 27.34 5.66 15.17
CA ARG A 307 26.27 5.94 16.13
C ARG A 307 25.03 6.48 15.40
N ILE A 308 25.25 7.35 14.42
CA ILE A 308 24.17 7.91 13.58
C ILE A 308 23.58 6.81 12.70
N LYS A 309 24.39 5.97 12.05
CA LYS A 309 23.90 4.82 11.26
C LYS A 309 23.05 3.88 12.12
N ARG A 310 23.47 3.56 13.35
CA ARG A 310 22.69 2.75 14.29
C ARG A 310 21.37 3.39 14.68
N ALA A 311 21.35 4.70 14.91
CA ALA A 311 20.11 5.44 15.18
C ALA A 311 19.17 5.41 13.98
N ILE A 312 19.67 5.69 12.77
CA ILE A 312 18.90 5.60 11.52
C ILE A 312 18.27 4.21 11.39
N LEU A 313 19.09 3.16 11.54
CA LEU A 313 18.62 1.79 11.43
C LEU A 313 17.54 1.48 12.48
N TYR A 314 17.68 1.96 13.71
CA TYR A 314 16.70 1.71 14.77
C TYR A 314 15.32 2.28 14.42
N PHE A 315 15.27 3.56 14.01
CA PHE A 315 14.01 4.25 13.71
C PHE A 315 13.42 3.86 12.35
N ASN A 316 14.26 3.49 11.38
CA ASN A 316 13.84 3.24 9.99
C ASN A 316 14.01 1.77 9.57
N LYS A 317 14.08 0.82 10.50
CA LYS A 317 14.32 -0.63 10.24
C LYS A 317 13.32 -1.33 9.30
N ARG A 318 12.26 -0.65 8.86
CA ARG A 318 11.22 -1.17 7.96
C ARG A 318 11.12 -0.39 6.66
N ASP A 319 11.90 0.67 6.49
CA ASP A 319 11.92 1.42 5.25
C ASP A 319 12.92 0.74 4.29
N PRO A 320 12.46 0.19 3.16
CA PRO A 320 13.32 -0.55 2.24
C PRO A 320 14.40 0.34 1.63
N ASP A 321 14.12 1.61 1.36
CA ASP A 321 15.09 2.51 0.73
C ASP A 321 16.20 2.89 1.72
N VAL A 322 15.87 3.14 2.99
CA VAL A 322 16.88 3.40 4.03
C VAL A 322 17.77 2.17 4.25
N LEU A 323 17.18 0.97 4.29
CA LEU A 323 17.94 -0.28 4.40
C LEU A 323 18.87 -0.49 3.19
N TYR A 324 18.37 -0.20 1.99
CA TYR A 324 19.13 -0.27 0.75
C TYR A 324 20.32 0.70 0.73
N GLU A 325 20.12 1.98 1.09
CA GLU A 325 21.22 2.94 1.13
C GLU A 325 22.23 2.63 2.24
N LEU A 326 21.79 2.13 3.41
CA LEU A 326 22.70 1.63 4.43
C LEU A 326 23.53 0.44 3.91
N ALA A 327 22.91 -0.49 3.18
CA ALA A 327 23.59 -1.65 2.62
C ALA A 327 24.70 -1.23 1.64
N LYS A 328 24.40 -0.28 0.74
CA LYS A 328 25.38 0.33 -0.18
C LYS A 328 26.54 0.97 0.57
N ASN A 329 26.25 1.70 1.65
CA ASN A 329 27.29 2.34 2.44
C ASN A 329 28.20 1.33 3.14
N TYR A 330 27.66 0.26 3.71
CA TYR A 330 28.47 -0.82 4.30
C TYR A 330 29.28 -1.57 3.24
N ALA A 331 28.74 -1.78 2.03
CA ALA A 331 29.49 -2.35 0.92
C ALA A 331 30.67 -1.45 0.51
N GLY A 332 30.47 -0.13 0.47
CA GLY A 332 31.50 0.85 0.13
C GLY A 332 32.67 0.96 1.13
N ILE A 333 32.51 0.43 2.35
CA ILE A 333 33.57 0.34 3.37
C ILE A 333 34.01 -1.11 3.64
N ASP A 334 33.75 -2.02 2.69
CA ASP A 334 34.15 -3.44 2.71
C ASP A 334 33.58 -4.24 3.90
N GLN A 335 32.46 -3.79 4.49
CA GLN A 335 31.73 -4.54 5.51
C GLN A 335 30.69 -5.46 4.85
N LEU A 336 31.17 -6.44 4.10
CA LEU A 336 30.36 -7.25 3.18
C LEU A 336 29.20 -7.98 3.85
N GLN A 337 29.43 -8.56 5.04
CA GLN A 337 28.39 -9.29 5.78
C GLN A 337 27.28 -8.36 6.31
N ASN A 338 27.63 -7.14 6.74
CA ASN A 338 26.65 -6.15 7.15
C ASN A 338 25.84 -5.66 5.95
N ALA A 339 26.49 -5.46 4.80
CA ALA A 339 25.84 -5.09 3.56
C ALA A 339 24.86 -6.17 3.08
N ALA A 340 25.29 -7.43 2.99
CA ALA A 340 24.43 -8.57 2.62
C ALA A 340 23.17 -8.65 3.49
N ARG A 341 23.34 -8.61 4.82
CA ARG A 341 22.21 -8.65 5.77
C ARG A 341 21.23 -7.49 5.60
N LEU A 342 21.72 -6.30 5.24
CA LEU A 342 20.86 -5.13 5.04
C LEU A 342 20.16 -5.15 3.69
N TYR A 343 20.84 -5.62 2.63
CA TYR A 343 20.21 -5.86 1.35
C TYR A 343 19.10 -6.92 1.46
N GLU A 344 19.36 -8.04 2.13
CA GLU A 344 18.36 -9.07 2.41
C GLU A 344 17.11 -8.44 3.06
N LYS A 345 17.29 -7.66 4.12
CA LYS A 345 16.18 -6.96 4.78
C LYS A 345 15.47 -5.95 3.89
N ALA A 346 16.19 -5.27 3.01
CA ALA A 346 15.61 -4.34 2.04
C ALA A 346 14.71 -5.09 1.05
N VAL A 347 15.17 -6.21 0.50
CA VAL A 347 14.38 -7.07 -0.40
C VAL A 347 13.18 -7.67 0.34
N GLN A 348 13.35 -8.15 1.58
CA GLN A 348 12.22 -8.64 2.39
C GLN A 348 11.18 -7.56 2.70
N SER A 349 11.60 -6.28 2.78
CA SER A 349 10.70 -5.15 3.03
C SER A 349 9.99 -4.66 1.76
N ASP A 350 10.54 -4.92 0.58
CA ASP A 350 9.93 -4.60 -0.72
C ASP A 350 10.22 -5.71 -1.76
N PRO A 351 9.59 -6.90 -1.65
CA PRO A 351 9.97 -8.08 -2.43
C PRO A 351 9.73 -7.97 -3.94
N LYS A 352 8.95 -6.97 -4.37
CA LYS A 352 8.62 -6.74 -5.79
C LYS A 352 9.43 -5.60 -6.41
N ASN A 353 10.33 -4.99 -5.64
CA ASN A 353 11.25 -3.99 -6.16
C ASN A 353 12.42 -4.65 -6.88
N LYS A 354 12.37 -4.57 -8.20
CA LYS A 354 13.38 -5.16 -9.08
C LYS A 354 14.75 -4.54 -8.87
N ASP A 355 14.82 -3.24 -8.64
CA ASP A 355 16.10 -2.52 -8.54
C ASP A 355 16.88 -2.96 -7.30
N ILE A 356 16.21 -3.03 -6.15
CA ILE A 356 16.80 -3.52 -4.89
C ILE A 356 17.24 -4.98 -5.05
N LYS A 357 16.38 -5.84 -5.62
CA LYS A 357 16.67 -7.26 -5.77
C LYS A 357 17.82 -7.53 -6.73
N ASN A 358 17.84 -6.89 -7.90
CA ASN A 358 18.96 -7.03 -8.84
C ASN A 358 20.26 -6.52 -8.22
N THR A 359 20.24 -5.36 -7.54
CA THR A 359 21.44 -4.81 -6.89
C THR A 359 21.99 -5.73 -5.81
N PHE A 360 21.12 -6.33 -5.00
CA PHE A 360 21.53 -7.30 -3.99
C PHE A 360 22.20 -8.53 -4.61
N PHE A 361 21.59 -9.11 -5.65
CA PHE A 361 22.16 -10.28 -6.32
C PHE A 361 23.48 -9.94 -7.02
N GLU A 362 23.60 -8.77 -7.66
CA GLU A 362 24.87 -8.32 -8.24
C GLU A 362 25.94 -8.14 -7.17
N PHE A 363 25.57 -7.58 -6.02
CA PHE A 363 26.47 -7.45 -4.88
C PHE A 363 27.00 -8.82 -4.43
N LEU A 364 26.12 -9.81 -4.22
CA LEU A 364 26.54 -11.15 -3.82
C LEU A 364 27.44 -11.82 -4.87
N LEU A 365 27.11 -11.67 -6.16
CA LEU A 365 27.87 -12.26 -7.24
C LEU A 365 29.28 -11.65 -7.34
N THR A 366 29.38 -10.32 -7.25
CA THR A 366 30.64 -9.58 -7.31
C THR A 366 31.60 -9.99 -6.19
N HIS A 367 31.07 -10.31 -5.01
CA HIS A 367 31.85 -10.71 -3.83
C HIS A 367 31.95 -12.24 -3.66
N GLN A 368 31.61 -13.02 -4.69
CA GLN A 368 31.70 -14.49 -4.72
C GLN A 368 30.90 -15.19 -3.60
N MET A 369 29.82 -14.56 -3.12
CA MET A 369 28.92 -15.08 -2.08
C MET A 369 27.89 -16.04 -2.68
N ILE A 370 28.36 -17.09 -3.36
CA ILE A 370 27.53 -17.99 -4.16
C ILE A 370 26.58 -18.85 -3.30
N ASN A 371 26.97 -19.16 -2.06
CA ASN A 371 26.10 -19.89 -1.14
C ASN A 371 24.89 -19.04 -0.74
N GLU A 372 25.14 -17.76 -0.47
CA GLU A 372 24.10 -16.78 -0.12
C GLU A 372 23.16 -16.56 -1.30
N ILE A 373 23.65 -16.47 -2.54
CA ILE A 373 22.77 -16.42 -3.73
C ILE A 373 21.85 -17.64 -3.79
N ARG A 374 22.40 -18.85 -3.56
CA ARG A 374 21.59 -20.09 -3.55
C ARG A 374 20.50 -20.02 -2.50
N ASP A 375 20.86 -19.64 -1.28
CA ASP A 375 19.94 -19.62 -0.14
C ASP A 375 18.83 -18.58 -0.37
N GLU A 376 19.17 -17.42 -0.95
CA GLU A 376 18.20 -16.40 -1.37
C GLU A 376 17.29 -16.84 -2.52
N LEU A 377 17.80 -17.61 -3.49
CA LEU A 377 16.97 -18.19 -4.55
C LEU A 377 15.96 -19.19 -4.00
N VAL A 378 16.36 -19.99 -3.00
CA VAL A 378 15.46 -20.94 -2.34
C VAL A 378 14.40 -20.20 -1.51
N LEU A 379 14.80 -19.14 -0.79
CA LEU A 379 13.92 -18.40 0.11
C LEU A 379 12.94 -17.46 -0.63
N LEU A 380 13.46 -16.65 -1.55
CA LEU A 380 12.73 -15.54 -2.19
C LEU A 380 12.40 -15.80 -3.67
N GLY A 381 12.93 -16.87 -4.25
CA GLY A 381 12.79 -17.17 -5.67
C GLY A 381 13.51 -16.18 -6.59
N SER A 382 13.41 -16.41 -7.90
CA SER A 382 13.99 -15.57 -8.95
C SER A 382 13.11 -14.39 -9.37
N SER A 383 11.83 -14.39 -8.98
CA SER A 383 10.86 -13.37 -9.41
C SER A 383 11.35 -11.95 -9.11
N GLY A 384 11.34 -11.07 -10.11
CA GLY A 384 11.80 -9.68 -9.99
C GLY A 384 13.26 -9.45 -10.39
N LEU A 385 14.05 -10.51 -10.60
CA LEU A 385 15.34 -10.40 -11.29
C LEU A 385 15.14 -10.17 -12.79
N ASN A 386 16.14 -9.54 -13.42
CA ASN A 386 16.16 -9.31 -14.84
C ASN A 386 16.52 -10.59 -15.62
N GLU A 387 16.10 -10.67 -16.88
CA GLU A 387 16.39 -11.82 -17.75
C GLU A 387 17.90 -12.06 -17.94
N GLU A 388 18.72 -11.01 -17.79
CA GLU A 388 20.19 -11.07 -17.81
C GLU A 388 20.80 -12.02 -16.76
N TRP A 389 20.03 -12.39 -15.73
CA TRP A 389 20.44 -13.37 -14.73
C TRP A 389 20.38 -14.82 -15.22
N THR A 390 19.60 -15.12 -16.26
CA THR A 390 19.49 -16.46 -16.84
C THR A 390 20.85 -17.08 -17.18
N PRO A 391 21.72 -16.45 -18.00
CA PRO A 391 23.04 -17.00 -18.30
C PRO A 391 23.96 -17.06 -17.07
N LYS A 392 23.86 -16.09 -16.13
CA LYS A 392 24.66 -16.08 -14.90
C LYS A 392 24.35 -17.30 -14.03
N PHE A 393 23.08 -17.56 -13.76
CA PHE A 393 22.65 -18.72 -12.99
C PHE A 393 22.94 -20.04 -13.71
N TYR A 394 22.81 -20.09 -15.03
CA TYR A 394 23.21 -21.26 -15.80
C TYR A 394 24.70 -21.62 -15.56
N ILE A 395 25.58 -20.62 -15.63
CA ILE A 395 27.03 -20.80 -15.41
C ILE A 395 27.34 -21.25 -13.99
N ILE A 396 26.70 -20.65 -12.97
CA ILE A 396 26.89 -21.04 -11.57
C ILE A 396 26.42 -22.50 -11.35
N GLY A 397 25.26 -22.86 -11.89
CA GLY A 397 24.76 -24.24 -11.81
C GLY A 397 25.70 -25.25 -12.49
N LEU A 398 26.25 -24.92 -13.66
CA LEU A 398 27.27 -25.75 -14.32
C LEU A 398 28.51 -25.96 -13.45
N GLU A 399 28.93 -24.94 -12.70
CA GLU A 399 30.09 -25.06 -11.80
C GLU A 399 29.82 -26.07 -10.68
N TYR A 400 28.63 -26.02 -10.07
CA TYR A 400 28.22 -27.00 -9.06
C TYR A 400 28.17 -28.42 -9.62
N ILE A 401 27.61 -28.59 -10.82
CA ILE A 401 27.55 -29.87 -11.53
C ILE A 401 28.95 -30.43 -11.77
N ASN A 402 29.89 -29.61 -12.26
CA ASN A 402 31.28 -30.04 -12.49
C ASN A 402 31.99 -30.45 -11.20
N LYS A 403 31.58 -29.89 -10.05
CA LYS A 403 32.06 -30.28 -8.71
C LYS A 403 31.32 -31.50 -8.13
N GLY A 404 30.43 -32.14 -8.91
CA GLY A 404 29.63 -33.29 -8.48
C GLY A 404 28.44 -32.96 -7.57
N ASN A 405 28.15 -31.68 -7.35
CA ASN A 405 27.07 -31.23 -6.45
C ASN A 405 25.78 -30.95 -7.22
N LEU A 406 25.18 -31.98 -7.81
CA LEU A 406 23.99 -31.86 -8.67
C LEU A 406 22.80 -31.18 -7.97
N GLU A 407 22.48 -31.60 -6.74
CA GLU A 407 21.36 -31.03 -5.97
C GLU A 407 21.51 -29.52 -5.72
N LYS A 408 22.74 -29.05 -5.49
CA LYS A 408 23.01 -27.62 -5.26
C LYS A 408 22.87 -26.78 -6.53
N ALA A 409 22.90 -27.39 -7.71
CA ALA A 409 22.70 -26.69 -8.99
C ALA A 409 21.22 -26.45 -9.32
N VAL A 410 20.32 -27.28 -8.77
CA VAL A 410 18.86 -27.23 -9.02
C VAL A 410 18.27 -25.82 -8.86
N PRO A 411 18.45 -25.10 -7.73
CA PRO A 411 17.82 -23.79 -7.55
C PRO A 411 18.30 -22.74 -8.58
N PHE A 412 19.55 -22.83 -9.04
CA PHE A 412 20.08 -21.93 -10.06
C PHE A 412 19.44 -22.18 -11.43
N TRP A 413 19.34 -23.44 -11.85
CA TRP A 413 18.76 -23.77 -13.15
C TRP A 413 17.22 -23.63 -13.16
N GLN A 414 16.56 -23.88 -12.03
CA GLN A 414 15.17 -23.51 -11.82
C GLN A 414 14.96 -21.99 -11.98
N ALA A 415 15.80 -21.19 -11.31
CA ALA A 415 15.76 -19.73 -11.41
C ALA A 415 15.98 -19.27 -12.87
N ALA A 416 16.99 -19.81 -13.56
CA ALA A 416 17.30 -19.47 -14.94
C ALA A 416 16.15 -19.80 -15.91
N ALA A 417 15.56 -21.00 -15.81
CA ALA A 417 14.41 -21.38 -16.65
C ALA A 417 13.18 -20.50 -16.38
N SER A 418 12.96 -20.11 -15.12
CA SER A 418 11.84 -19.24 -14.76
C SER A 418 11.98 -17.78 -15.23
N LEU A 419 13.21 -17.28 -15.38
CA LEU A 419 13.50 -15.91 -15.84
C LEU A 419 13.37 -15.76 -17.35
N SER A 420 13.69 -16.83 -18.11
CA SER A 420 13.54 -16.89 -19.56
C SER A 420 12.60 -18.04 -19.99
N PRO A 421 11.28 -17.93 -19.75
CA PRO A 421 10.33 -18.99 -20.12
C PRO A 421 10.32 -19.34 -21.61
N SER A 422 10.70 -18.40 -22.48
CA SER A 422 10.79 -18.59 -23.93
C SER A 422 12.03 -19.37 -24.38
N TRP A 423 13.01 -19.61 -23.49
CA TRP A 423 14.25 -20.30 -23.83
C TRP A 423 14.08 -21.82 -23.64
N GLY A 424 13.53 -22.50 -24.66
CA GLY A 424 13.31 -23.96 -24.62
C GLY A 424 14.53 -24.77 -24.19
N HIS A 425 15.73 -24.36 -24.62
CA HIS A 425 16.99 -24.99 -24.22
C HIS A 425 17.26 -24.95 -22.71
N MET A 426 16.86 -23.87 -22.01
CA MET A 426 17.01 -23.78 -20.56
C MET A 426 16.09 -24.77 -19.83
N TRP A 427 14.87 -24.96 -20.31
CA TRP A 427 13.95 -25.95 -19.75
C TRP A 427 14.45 -27.37 -19.94
N ILE A 428 15.03 -27.67 -21.10
CA ILE A 428 15.58 -29.00 -21.39
C ILE A 428 16.79 -29.28 -20.51
N GLU A 429 17.74 -28.33 -20.38
CA GLU A 429 18.87 -28.47 -19.46
C GLU A 429 18.42 -28.67 -18.01
N TYR A 430 17.43 -27.89 -17.56
CA TYR A 430 16.88 -28.06 -16.22
C TYR A 430 16.23 -29.44 -16.04
N ALA A 431 15.48 -29.94 -17.02
CA ALA A 431 14.94 -31.30 -17.00
C ALA A 431 16.05 -32.37 -16.96
N SER A 432 17.14 -32.20 -17.71
CA SER A 432 18.30 -33.11 -17.67
C SER A 432 18.95 -33.15 -16.29
N LEU A 433 19.04 -32.01 -15.60
CA LEU A 433 19.52 -31.96 -14.22
C LEU A 433 18.57 -32.70 -13.25
N LEU A 434 17.26 -32.48 -13.37
CA LEU A 434 16.24 -33.16 -12.57
C LEU A 434 16.29 -34.68 -12.74
N LEU A 435 16.50 -35.16 -13.98
CA LEU A 435 16.70 -36.58 -14.25
C LEU A 435 17.94 -37.13 -13.52
N ALA A 436 19.05 -36.40 -13.54
CA ALA A 436 20.30 -36.83 -12.92
C ALA A 436 20.22 -36.86 -11.38
N VAL A 437 19.39 -36.02 -10.75
CA VAL A 437 19.11 -36.09 -9.30
C VAL A 437 17.97 -37.06 -8.95
N GLY A 438 17.44 -37.82 -9.92
CA GLY A 438 16.40 -38.83 -9.70
C GLY A 438 14.96 -38.29 -9.66
N GLN A 439 14.75 -37.01 -9.94
CA GLN A 439 13.45 -36.33 -9.92
C GLN A 439 12.72 -36.47 -11.27
N ARG A 440 12.51 -37.70 -11.73
CA ARG A 440 11.96 -37.98 -13.07
C ARG A 440 10.55 -37.44 -13.27
N GLN A 441 9.69 -37.51 -12.26
CA GLN A 441 8.32 -37.00 -12.36
C GLN A 441 8.28 -35.47 -12.52
N GLU A 442 9.12 -34.75 -11.77
CA GLU A 442 9.25 -33.30 -11.84
C GLU A 442 9.81 -32.86 -13.20
N ALA A 443 10.81 -33.57 -13.73
CA ALA A 443 11.35 -33.33 -15.06
C ALA A 443 10.26 -33.43 -16.16
N ARG A 444 9.39 -34.45 -16.08
CA ARG A 444 8.27 -34.60 -17.02
C ARG A 444 7.26 -33.45 -16.89
N GLN A 445 6.87 -33.10 -15.67
CA GLN A 445 5.95 -32.00 -15.41
C GLN A 445 6.50 -30.66 -15.93
N LEU A 446 7.79 -30.42 -15.72
CA LEU A 446 8.50 -29.23 -16.18
C LEU A 446 8.36 -29.06 -17.70
N LEU A 447 8.65 -30.11 -18.46
CA LEU A 447 8.54 -30.08 -19.93
C LEU A 447 7.08 -29.93 -20.39
N GLN A 448 6.13 -30.52 -19.65
CA GLN A 448 4.69 -30.35 -19.92
C GLN A 448 4.17 -28.94 -19.62
N ILE A 449 4.84 -28.18 -18.75
CA ILE A 449 4.55 -26.76 -18.54
C ILE A 449 5.16 -25.97 -19.70
N CYS A 450 6.44 -26.20 -20.02
CA CYS A 450 7.15 -25.54 -21.10
C CYS A 450 6.47 -25.70 -22.47
N GLN A 451 5.86 -26.86 -22.78
CA GLN A 451 5.21 -27.11 -24.08
C GLN A 451 4.08 -26.12 -24.41
N LYS A 452 3.52 -25.44 -23.39
CA LYS A 452 2.45 -24.44 -23.52
C LYS A 452 2.98 -23.05 -23.89
N ASP A 453 4.29 -22.81 -23.77
CA ASP A 453 4.91 -21.54 -24.16
C ASP A 453 4.94 -21.41 -25.69
N THR A 454 4.72 -20.18 -26.17
CA THR A 454 4.62 -19.89 -27.61
C THR A 454 5.94 -20.16 -28.34
N TYR A 455 7.08 -19.91 -27.71
CA TYR A 455 8.41 -19.98 -28.33
C TYR A 455 9.17 -21.24 -27.93
N ALA A 456 9.13 -21.59 -26.64
CA ALA A 456 9.80 -22.79 -26.13
C ALA A 456 9.02 -24.09 -26.44
N GLY A 457 7.73 -23.99 -26.76
CA GLY A 457 6.82 -25.13 -26.77
C GLY A 457 7.17 -26.21 -27.80
N SER A 458 7.68 -25.85 -28.98
CA SER A 458 8.12 -26.82 -29.99
C SER A 458 9.30 -27.65 -29.50
N HIS A 459 10.33 -27.00 -28.96
CA HIS A 459 11.51 -27.66 -28.40
C HIS A 459 11.14 -28.59 -27.24
N CYS A 460 10.23 -28.17 -26.35
CA CYS A 460 9.82 -28.99 -25.22
C CYS A 460 8.91 -30.17 -25.61
N ARG A 461 8.11 -30.07 -26.68
CA ARG A 461 7.37 -31.21 -27.24
C ARG A 461 8.30 -32.27 -27.81
N GLU A 462 9.31 -31.84 -28.56
CA GLU A 462 10.35 -32.73 -29.07
C GLU A 462 11.12 -33.40 -27.92
N ALA A 463 11.52 -32.62 -26.91
CA ALA A 463 12.19 -33.14 -25.72
C ALA A 463 11.34 -34.19 -24.97
N LEU A 464 10.03 -33.98 -24.81
CA LEU A 464 9.11 -34.96 -24.20
C LEU A 464 9.05 -36.29 -24.98
N TYR A 465 9.09 -36.23 -26.31
CA TYR A 465 9.11 -37.44 -27.13
C TYR A 465 10.36 -38.30 -26.86
N TYR A 466 11.53 -37.68 -26.77
CA TYR A 466 12.77 -38.38 -26.41
C TYR A 466 12.81 -38.80 -24.94
N PHE A 467 12.20 -38.01 -24.04
CA PHE A 467 12.07 -38.33 -22.62
C PHE A 467 11.32 -39.65 -22.40
N ASP A 468 10.24 -39.87 -23.15
CA ASP A 468 9.41 -41.08 -23.07
C ASP A 468 10.10 -42.34 -23.64
N LYS A 469 11.17 -42.14 -24.41
CA LYS A 469 11.98 -43.22 -25.01
C LYS A 469 13.29 -43.50 -24.26
N ASP A 470 13.52 -42.85 -23.12
CA ASP A 470 14.81 -42.90 -22.40
C ASP A 470 16.02 -42.39 -23.22
N GLU A 471 15.78 -41.55 -24.25
CA GLU A 471 16.80 -40.96 -25.13
C GLU A 471 17.00 -39.45 -24.87
N PHE A 472 16.82 -39.01 -23.62
CA PHE A 472 16.85 -37.59 -23.27
C PHE A 472 18.29 -37.01 -23.29
N PRO A 473 18.51 -35.77 -23.78
CA PRO A 473 19.85 -35.19 -23.85
C PRO A 473 20.52 -35.09 -22.47
N PRO A 474 21.84 -35.36 -22.37
CA PRO A 474 22.57 -35.26 -21.12
C PRO A 474 22.75 -33.78 -20.71
N ILE A 475 23.09 -33.58 -19.43
CA ILE A 475 23.44 -32.28 -18.89
C ILE A 475 24.54 -31.61 -19.71
N GLY A 476 24.33 -30.34 -20.07
CA GLY A 476 25.29 -29.51 -20.80
C GLY A 476 25.22 -29.61 -22.33
N PHE A 477 24.28 -30.37 -22.90
CA PHE A 477 24.08 -30.53 -24.34
C PHE A 477 23.88 -29.18 -25.07
N TYR A 478 23.14 -28.24 -24.48
CA TYR A 478 22.85 -26.91 -25.01
C TYR A 478 23.73 -25.80 -24.42
N LYS A 479 24.81 -26.15 -23.72
CA LYS A 479 25.72 -25.19 -23.06
C LYS A 479 26.23 -24.08 -23.98
N ASN A 480 26.58 -24.40 -25.22
CA ASN A 480 27.09 -23.40 -26.16
C ASN A 480 25.99 -22.44 -26.66
N VAL A 481 24.77 -22.93 -26.80
CA VAL A 481 23.61 -22.11 -27.21
C VAL A 481 23.28 -21.11 -26.11
N ILE A 482 23.16 -21.58 -24.87
CA ILE A 482 22.83 -20.73 -23.71
C ILE A 482 23.95 -19.71 -23.42
N ARG A 483 25.22 -20.11 -23.55
CA ARG A 483 26.36 -19.17 -23.42
C ARG A 483 26.46 -18.18 -24.57
N GLY A 484 26.07 -18.58 -25.78
CA GLY A 484 26.05 -17.70 -26.96
C GLY A 484 25.04 -16.56 -26.81
N LEU A 485 23.87 -16.84 -26.23
CA LEU A 485 22.84 -15.83 -25.92
C LEU A 485 23.33 -14.77 -24.93
N HIS A 486 24.22 -15.12 -23.99
CA HIS A 486 24.84 -14.14 -23.08
C HIS A 486 25.68 -13.09 -23.84
N ARG A 487 26.36 -13.48 -24.93
CA ARG A 487 27.25 -12.59 -25.68
C ARG A 487 26.51 -11.60 -26.58
N LEU A 488 25.28 -11.93 -27.00
CA LEU A 488 24.45 -11.09 -27.86
C LEU A 488 23.67 -10.00 -27.10
N GLY A 489 23.51 -10.14 -25.77
CA GLY A 489 22.86 -9.12 -24.92
C GLY A 489 23.81 -8.04 -24.38
N ASN A 490 25.13 -8.23 -24.51
CA ASN A 490 26.17 -7.29 -24.07
C ASN A 490 26.81 -6.51 -25.24
N SER A 491 26.26 -6.66 -26.45
CA SER A 491 26.59 -5.91 -27.68
C SER A 491 25.42 -5.03 -28.05
#